data_AF-A0A317U080-F1
#
_entry.id   AF-A0A317U080-F1
#
_cell.length_a   1.000
_cell.length_b   1.000
_cell.length_c   1.000
_cell.angle_alpha   90.00
_cell.angle_beta   90.00
_cell.angle_gamma   90.00
#
_symmetry.space_group_name_H-M   'P 1'
#
loop_
_entity.id
_entity.type
_entity.pdbx_description
1 polymer ?
#
loop_
_entity_poly.entity_id
_entity_poly.type
_entity_poly.pdbx_seq_one_letter_code
_entity_poly.pdbx_strand_id
1 'polypeptide(L)'
;MLKWGVLMALLSMGCFANQTGTDFNGFKKYAKSLNAQPKEAMRGFEPQAIFEKYSEHPAQEGYYQGVQKEQTDLSTQANAAIKNDPGAQTVIDHFGTNKFELNQANSVLAQSQLIQAESYAITHGQSNDRIQCSNQKPLCTMKTHEEQCFSSRSLPDQTCSQNLKVLVASEKVVQRADFSFYVAKKWTGVITVNLVTGAITNAVGGSVPYPIRMKHPCDGMSVTIHSIRNNGANAYWVQVIGTPTCANNGLLTFYINKGWGRVYPIQVALTVTAHSKPYISQEYWDNHCTSFENKGSLCRIKKEKCTDTQSPKVIDGLPISRACWAKELTYSCSSAAADECLAQKNKGCFQTASECARFDEQTCALYKQTYSCQENVCEAPIECIKDLFCADGECTEHSQTQNSDFGQSVSSLAVVGEAGHELSQQPNASLFGGQAVQCKIWPLDLIDCCHDKGWGKDIDLLHCREEDKALGRAKLNYVAHYLGEYCSEKVAGVCLEHKRSYCVFPSKMARIIQEARLTQVNARGLGDAEHPTCAGMSVAELQKMDLGRVDFVTPIYPFGHGIPNKAAGIAGDLKIKSQDPKKSIDEVTRRMQKKAGEL
;
A
#
# COMPACT_ATOMS: atom_id res chain seq x y z
N MET A 1 -60.32 -28.94 -12.32
CA MET A 1 -58.98 -29.44 -11.95
C MET A 1 -58.35 -30.01 -13.21
N LEU A 2 -57.11 -29.74 -13.61
CA LEU A 2 -56.17 -28.65 -13.40
C LEU A 2 -54.98 -29.07 -14.29
N LYS A 3 -54.42 -28.12 -15.06
CA LYS A 3 -53.08 -28.18 -15.67
C LYS A 3 -52.91 -29.08 -16.91
N TRP A 4 -53.58 -28.67 -18.00
CA TRP A 4 -53.01 -28.68 -19.35
C TRP A 4 -52.78 -27.21 -19.72
N GLY A 5 -51.52 -26.82 -19.88
CA GLY A 5 -51.10 -25.44 -20.11
C GLY A 5 -49.98 -25.09 -19.15
N VAL A 6 -48.74 -25.23 -19.63
CA VAL A 6 -47.50 -24.53 -19.18
C VAL A 6 -46.25 -25.04 -19.94
N LEU A 7 -46.27 -26.18 -20.66
CA LEU A 7 -45.06 -26.73 -21.30
C LEU A 7 -44.98 -26.63 -22.85
N MET A 8 -45.49 -25.54 -23.44
CA MET A 8 -45.37 -25.23 -24.87
C MET A 8 -45.18 -23.70 -25.08
N ALA A 9 -44.27 -23.08 -24.31
CA ALA A 9 -43.93 -21.65 -24.43
C ALA A 9 -42.51 -21.33 -23.95
N LEU A 10 -41.52 -22.20 -24.22
CA LEU A 10 -40.11 -21.99 -23.85
C LEU A 10 -39.15 -22.30 -25.02
N LEU A 11 -39.50 -21.88 -26.24
CA LEU A 11 -38.66 -22.06 -27.43
C LEU A 11 -38.57 -20.81 -28.34
N SER A 12 -38.85 -19.61 -27.84
CA SER A 12 -38.61 -18.38 -28.59
C SER A 12 -38.44 -17.16 -27.67
N MET A 13 -37.23 -16.99 -27.13
CA MET A 13 -36.74 -15.70 -26.64
C MET A 13 -35.39 -15.45 -27.30
N GLY A 14 -35.44 -15.01 -28.56
CA GLY A 14 -34.35 -14.22 -29.12
C GLY A 14 -34.32 -12.90 -28.36
N CYS A 15 -33.18 -12.56 -27.76
CA CYS A 15 -32.98 -11.26 -27.14
C CYS A 15 -33.22 -10.15 -28.19
N PHE A 16 -34.10 -9.22 -27.83
CA PHE A 16 -34.47 -8.06 -28.60
C PHE A 16 -33.27 -7.09 -28.71
N ALA A 17 -32.66 -6.98 -29.88
CA ALA A 17 -31.77 -5.88 -30.26
C ALA A 17 -32.53 -4.84 -31.11
N ASN A 18 -33.66 -4.34 -30.62
CA ASN A 18 -34.44 -3.32 -31.35
C ASN A 18 -35.11 -2.25 -30.47
N GLN A 19 -34.67 -2.07 -29.22
CA GLN A 19 -35.23 -1.06 -28.30
C GLN A 19 -34.46 0.27 -28.27
N THR A 20 -33.20 0.32 -28.73
CA THR A 20 -32.40 1.55 -28.75
C THR A 20 -32.98 2.63 -29.67
N GLY A 21 -33.58 2.25 -30.80
CA GLY A 21 -34.20 3.19 -31.74
C GLY A 21 -35.53 3.78 -31.23
N THR A 22 -36.31 3.00 -30.46
CA THR A 22 -37.53 3.47 -29.81
C THR A 22 -37.22 4.34 -28.59
N ASP A 23 -36.18 3.98 -27.83
CA ASP A 23 -35.74 4.75 -26.68
C ASP A 23 -35.12 6.08 -27.12
N PHE A 24 -34.33 6.10 -28.20
CA PHE A 24 -33.80 7.34 -28.79
C PHE A 24 -34.92 8.26 -29.29
N ASN A 25 -35.96 7.73 -29.94
CA ASN A 25 -37.12 8.54 -30.32
C ASN A 25 -37.93 9.02 -29.10
N GLY A 26 -37.95 8.24 -28.02
CA GLY A 26 -38.49 8.63 -26.71
C GLY A 26 -37.72 9.79 -26.09
N PHE A 27 -36.39 9.69 -26.01
CA PHE A 27 -35.50 10.74 -25.51
C PHE A 27 -35.47 11.98 -26.40
N LYS A 28 -35.60 11.83 -27.73
CA LYS A 28 -35.74 12.94 -28.68
C LYS A 28 -37.06 13.70 -28.47
N LYS A 29 -38.15 13.01 -28.15
CA LYS A 29 -39.43 13.63 -27.79
C LYS A 29 -39.36 14.29 -26.41
N TYR A 30 -38.68 13.67 -25.45
CA TYR A 30 -38.44 14.22 -24.12
C TYR A 30 -37.56 15.49 -24.17
N ALA A 31 -36.44 15.47 -24.91
CA ALA A 31 -35.60 16.65 -25.14
C ALA A 31 -36.35 17.78 -25.85
N LYS A 32 -37.24 17.45 -26.80
CA LYS A 32 -38.16 18.43 -27.41
C LYS A 32 -39.13 19.04 -26.38
N SER A 33 -39.56 18.27 -25.36
CA SER A 33 -40.44 18.77 -24.30
C SER A 33 -39.73 19.67 -23.28
N LEU A 34 -38.41 19.56 -23.16
CA LEU A 34 -37.59 20.35 -22.22
C LEU A 34 -37.22 21.74 -22.74
N ASN A 35 -37.56 22.09 -23.98
CA ASN A 35 -37.14 23.36 -24.62
C ASN A 35 -37.69 24.63 -23.92
N ALA A 36 -38.57 24.50 -22.93
CA ALA A 36 -39.09 25.60 -22.12
C ALA A 36 -38.58 25.63 -20.66
N GLN A 37 -38.06 24.53 -20.10
CA GLN A 37 -37.71 24.42 -18.68
C GLN A 37 -36.44 25.18 -18.23
N PRO A 38 -35.35 25.28 -19.02
CA PRO A 38 -34.16 26.02 -18.59
C PRO A 38 -34.43 27.50 -18.30
N LYS A 39 -35.48 28.05 -18.93
CA LYS A 39 -35.88 29.45 -18.80
C LYS A 39 -36.54 29.77 -17.46
N GLU A 40 -37.19 28.80 -16.82
CA GLU A 40 -37.82 28.97 -15.50
C GLU A 40 -36.84 28.67 -14.35
N ALA A 41 -35.92 27.72 -14.55
CA ALA A 41 -34.91 27.38 -13.55
C ALA A 41 -33.91 28.52 -13.25
N MET A 42 -33.58 29.36 -14.24
CA MET A 42 -32.66 30.49 -14.04
C MET A 42 -33.30 31.72 -13.39
N ARG A 43 -34.63 31.78 -13.25
CA ARG A 43 -35.33 32.96 -12.71
C ARG A 43 -35.34 33.04 -11.17
N GLY A 44 -34.91 31.99 -10.46
CA GLY A 44 -35.04 31.91 -8.99
C GLY A 44 -33.87 31.24 -8.27
N PHE A 45 -32.67 31.27 -8.84
CA PHE A 45 -31.50 30.66 -8.19
C PHE A 45 -30.87 31.60 -7.16
N GLU A 46 -31.06 31.30 -5.87
CA GLU A 46 -30.42 31.98 -4.74
C GLU A 46 -29.35 31.06 -4.11
N PRO A 47 -28.05 31.27 -4.41
CA PRO A 47 -26.97 30.35 -3.99
C PRO A 47 -26.87 30.19 -2.47
N GLN A 48 -27.23 31.24 -1.74
CA GLN A 48 -27.18 31.32 -0.27
C GLN A 48 -28.18 30.36 0.42
N ALA A 49 -29.28 30.02 -0.26
CA ALA A 49 -30.29 29.11 0.27
C ALA A 49 -29.94 27.62 0.06
N ILE A 50 -28.98 27.33 -0.82
CA ILE A 50 -28.64 25.97 -1.26
C ILE A 50 -27.29 25.52 -0.71
N PHE A 51 -26.35 26.45 -0.54
CA PHE A 51 -24.98 26.13 -0.13
C PHE A 51 -24.67 26.76 1.24
N GLU A 52 -24.59 25.91 2.26
CA GLU A 52 -24.46 26.24 3.69
C GLU A 52 -23.22 27.09 4.05
N LYS A 53 -22.24 27.19 3.14
CA LYS A 53 -21.00 27.97 3.30
C LYS A 53 -20.72 28.88 2.10
N TYR A 54 -21.75 29.23 1.34
CA TYR A 54 -21.60 30.19 0.26
C TYR A 54 -21.17 31.55 0.81
N SER A 55 -20.02 32.03 0.36
CA SER A 55 -19.57 33.39 0.55
C SER A 55 -19.32 33.98 -0.82
N GLU A 56 -19.75 35.21 -1.05
CA GLU A 56 -19.41 35.95 -2.27
C GLU A 56 -17.91 36.27 -2.34
N HIS A 57 -17.20 36.18 -1.21
CA HIS A 57 -15.77 36.49 -1.10
C HIS A 57 -15.03 35.42 -0.28
N PRO A 58 -14.76 34.22 -0.84
CA PRO A 58 -13.97 33.22 -0.16
C PRO A 58 -12.52 33.68 0.03
N ALA A 59 -11.88 33.30 1.14
CA ALA A 59 -10.47 33.61 1.42
C ALA A 59 -9.52 33.16 0.28
N GLN A 60 -9.98 32.19 -0.51
CA GLN A 60 -9.30 31.63 -1.67
C GLN A 60 -9.25 32.56 -2.88
N GLU A 61 -10.03 33.65 -2.94
CA GLU A 61 -9.89 34.70 -3.97
C GLU A 61 -8.48 35.31 -3.98
N GLY A 62 -7.78 35.31 -2.83
CA GLY A 62 -6.38 35.73 -2.74
C GLY A 62 -5.43 34.88 -3.61
N TYR A 63 -5.81 33.64 -3.93
CA TYR A 63 -5.06 32.73 -4.79
C TYR A 63 -5.50 32.79 -6.27
N TYR A 64 -6.53 33.57 -6.61
CA TYR A 64 -7.10 33.62 -7.97
C TYR A 64 -7.48 35.06 -8.36
N GLN A 65 -6.64 35.73 -9.15
CA GLN A 65 -6.85 37.11 -9.61
C GLN A 65 -7.44 37.24 -11.04
N GLY A 66 -8.09 36.18 -11.54
CA GLY A 66 -8.70 36.13 -12.88
C GLY A 66 -7.72 35.95 -14.05
N VAL A 67 -8.24 35.98 -15.28
CA VAL A 67 -7.48 35.76 -16.56
C VAL A 67 -6.56 36.92 -16.96
N GLN A 68 -6.45 37.97 -16.15
CA GLN A 68 -5.70 39.19 -16.49
C GLN A 68 -4.23 39.20 -16.00
N LYS A 69 -3.81 38.26 -15.12
CA LYS A 69 -2.41 38.10 -14.69
C LYS A 69 -2.01 36.63 -14.66
N GLU A 70 -0.94 36.28 -15.38
CA GLU A 70 -0.40 34.91 -15.50
C GLU A 70 0.38 34.39 -14.27
N GLN A 71 0.55 35.17 -13.20
CA GLN A 71 1.30 34.74 -12.02
C GLN A 71 0.58 35.04 -10.72
N THR A 72 -0.06 34.02 -10.18
CA THR A 72 -0.25 33.86 -8.73
C THR A 72 0.99 33.13 -8.22
N ASP A 73 1.74 33.74 -7.30
CA ASP A 73 2.96 33.17 -6.71
C ASP A 73 2.62 32.04 -5.71
N LEU A 74 1.87 31.04 -6.20
CA LEU A 74 1.44 29.87 -5.44
C LEU A 74 2.65 29.09 -4.93
N SER A 75 3.73 29.06 -5.71
CA SER A 75 4.98 28.38 -5.38
C SER A 75 5.59 28.93 -4.07
N THR A 76 5.68 30.25 -3.95
CA THR A 76 6.28 30.88 -2.76
C THR A 76 5.35 30.80 -1.56
N GLN A 77 4.03 30.90 -1.77
CA GLN A 77 3.03 30.71 -0.72
C GLN A 77 2.96 29.26 -0.21
N ALA A 78 3.09 28.28 -1.11
CA ALA A 78 3.18 26.86 -0.76
C ALA A 78 4.48 26.58 0.01
N ASN A 79 5.62 27.13 -0.42
CA ASN A 79 6.88 27.00 0.30
C ASN A 79 6.85 27.63 1.70
N ALA A 80 6.13 28.74 1.87
CA ALA A 80 5.91 29.35 3.18
C ALA A 80 4.98 28.51 4.08
N ALA A 81 3.95 27.88 3.51
CA ALA A 81 3.07 26.97 4.24
C ALA A 81 3.80 25.68 4.67
N ILE A 82 4.60 25.10 3.78
CA ILE A 82 5.42 23.89 4.03
C ILE A 82 6.41 24.08 5.18
N LYS A 83 6.96 25.30 5.36
CA LYS A 83 7.86 25.60 6.49
C LYS A 83 7.20 25.52 7.86
N ASN A 84 5.89 25.74 7.92
CA ASN A 84 5.12 25.74 9.16
C ASN A 84 4.27 24.48 9.34
N ASP A 85 4.34 23.53 8.40
CA ASP A 85 3.64 22.25 8.46
C ASP A 85 4.62 21.14 8.93
N PRO A 86 4.46 20.60 10.15
CA PRO A 86 5.34 19.56 10.68
C PRO A 86 5.33 18.27 9.85
N GLY A 87 4.20 17.94 9.22
CA GLY A 87 4.07 16.79 8.34
C GLY A 87 4.84 16.98 7.05
N ALA A 88 4.77 18.18 6.45
CA ALA A 88 5.51 18.51 5.25
C ALA A 88 7.04 18.55 5.50
N GLN A 89 7.48 19.10 6.65
CA GLN A 89 8.89 19.04 7.06
C GLN A 89 9.36 17.60 7.26
N THR A 90 8.56 16.76 7.93
CA THR A 90 8.88 15.33 8.11
C THR A 90 9.03 14.61 6.76
N VAL A 91 8.15 14.89 5.79
CA VAL A 91 8.25 14.30 4.45
C VAL A 91 9.52 14.77 3.74
N ILE A 92 9.87 16.07 3.80
CA ILE A 92 11.07 16.62 3.16
C ILE A 92 12.35 16.07 3.79
N ASP A 93 12.45 16.05 5.12
CA ASP A 93 13.63 15.59 5.86
C ASP A 93 13.91 14.10 5.63
N HIS A 94 12.85 13.32 5.39
CA HIS A 94 12.96 11.89 5.12
C HIS A 94 12.89 11.52 3.64
N PHE A 95 12.67 12.47 2.73
CA PHE A 95 12.61 12.20 1.30
C PHE A 95 13.99 11.80 0.77
N GLY A 96 14.18 10.51 0.51
CA GLY A 96 15.43 9.97 -0.04
C GLY A 96 16.45 9.48 0.99
N THR A 97 16.13 9.49 2.29
CA THR A 97 16.87 8.70 3.29
C THR A 97 16.23 7.30 3.36
N ASN A 98 17.05 6.24 3.41
CA ASN A 98 16.65 4.83 3.21
C ASN A 98 16.15 4.48 1.80
N LYS A 99 16.90 4.86 0.76
CA LYS A 99 16.70 4.28 -0.57
C LYS A 99 17.09 2.80 -0.53
N PHE A 100 16.10 1.92 -0.50
CA PHE A 100 16.31 0.53 -0.90
C PHE A 100 16.79 0.55 -2.36
N GLU A 101 17.91 -0.12 -2.65
CA GLU A 101 18.31 -0.34 -4.04
C GLU A 101 17.22 -1.16 -4.71
N LEU A 102 16.41 -0.49 -5.54
CA LEU A 102 15.41 -1.17 -6.36
C LEU A 102 16.17 -2.06 -7.34
N ASN A 103 16.01 -3.38 -7.19
CA ASN A 103 16.53 -4.32 -8.15
C ASN A 103 15.84 -4.08 -9.49
N GLN A 104 16.51 -3.37 -10.40
CA GLN A 104 15.98 -3.05 -11.73
C GLN A 104 15.79 -4.29 -12.61
N ALA A 105 16.35 -5.45 -12.23
CA ALA A 105 16.10 -6.73 -12.88
C ALA A 105 14.83 -7.44 -12.37
N ASN A 106 14.10 -6.86 -11.43
CA ASN A 106 12.82 -7.40 -10.98
C ASN A 106 11.80 -7.34 -12.13
N SER A 107 11.17 -8.49 -12.42
CA SER A 107 10.22 -8.65 -13.53
C SER A 107 8.99 -7.75 -13.40
N VAL A 108 8.51 -7.47 -12.19
CA VAL A 108 7.36 -6.59 -11.94
C VAL A 108 7.72 -5.15 -12.24
N LEU A 109 8.91 -4.70 -11.84
CA LEU A 109 9.43 -3.36 -12.14
C LEU A 109 9.66 -3.18 -13.65
N ALA A 110 10.29 -4.18 -14.30
CA ALA A 110 10.49 -4.17 -15.75
C ALA A 110 9.15 -4.14 -16.51
N GLN A 111 8.16 -4.91 -16.06
CA GLN A 111 6.82 -4.92 -16.67
C GLN A 111 6.09 -3.60 -16.45
N SER A 112 6.23 -2.99 -15.27
CA SER A 112 5.61 -1.68 -14.96
C SER A 112 6.20 -0.55 -15.81
N GLN A 113 7.52 -0.56 -16.01
CA GLN A 113 8.21 0.39 -16.90
C GLN A 113 7.83 0.18 -18.37
N LEU A 114 7.65 -1.07 -18.80
CA LEU A 114 7.17 -1.39 -20.14
C LEU A 114 5.75 -0.86 -20.37
N ILE A 115 4.83 -1.07 -19.42
CA ILE A 115 3.46 -0.54 -19.49
C ILE A 115 3.45 0.99 -19.56
N GLN A 116 4.30 1.64 -18.77
CA GLN A 116 4.45 3.09 -18.80
C GLN A 116 4.93 3.59 -20.18
N ALA A 117 6.01 2.99 -20.69
CA ALA A 117 6.64 3.41 -21.95
C ALA A 117 5.74 3.20 -23.16
N GLU A 118 4.89 2.17 -23.13
CA GLU A 118 4.08 1.75 -24.26
C GLU A 118 2.57 1.97 -24.03
N SER A 119 2.22 2.78 -23.03
CA SER A 119 0.84 3.11 -22.63
C SER A 119 -0.05 3.53 -23.79
N TYR A 120 0.49 4.21 -24.80
CA TYR A 120 -0.22 4.55 -26.04
C TYR A 120 -0.61 3.30 -26.85
N ALA A 121 0.34 2.39 -27.09
CA ALA A 121 0.09 1.18 -27.86
C ALA A 121 -0.94 0.27 -27.15
N ILE A 122 -0.85 0.20 -25.81
CA ILE A 122 -1.78 -0.55 -24.95
C ILE A 122 -3.20 0.01 -25.00
N THR A 123 -3.36 1.32 -24.87
CA THR A 123 -4.69 1.98 -24.85
C THR A 123 -5.36 2.06 -26.23
N HIS A 124 -4.61 1.74 -27.30
CA HIS A 124 -5.10 1.79 -28.68
C HIS A 124 -5.11 0.42 -29.35
N GLY A 125 -4.87 -0.67 -28.62
CA GLY A 125 -4.89 -2.02 -29.19
C GLY A 125 -3.78 -2.31 -30.21
N GLN A 126 -2.66 -1.56 -30.19
CA GLN A 126 -1.58 -1.66 -31.18
C GLN A 126 -0.45 -2.55 -30.67
N SER A 127 -0.05 -3.54 -31.46
CA SER A 127 1.15 -4.35 -31.19
C SER A 127 2.38 -3.72 -31.85
N ASN A 128 3.55 -3.87 -31.23
CA ASN A 128 4.85 -3.45 -31.73
C ASN A 128 5.96 -4.41 -31.30
N ASP A 129 7.22 -4.04 -31.52
CA ASP A 129 8.39 -4.89 -31.20
C ASP A 129 8.55 -5.20 -29.70
N ARG A 130 7.90 -4.41 -28.81
CA ARG A 130 8.02 -4.51 -27.35
C ARG A 130 6.74 -4.97 -26.66
N ILE A 131 5.58 -4.79 -27.29
CA ILE A 131 4.26 -5.21 -26.79
C ILE A 131 3.49 -5.97 -27.86
N GLN A 132 3.00 -7.15 -27.49
CA GLN A 132 2.10 -7.94 -28.33
C GLN A 132 0.70 -7.89 -27.70
N CYS A 133 -0.22 -7.17 -28.35
CA CYS A 133 -1.61 -7.13 -27.93
C CYS A 133 -2.28 -8.46 -28.29
N SER A 134 -2.82 -9.15 -27.28
CA SER A 134 -3.52 -10.41 -27.48
C SER A 134 -4.82 -10.43 -26.68
N ASN A 135 -5.90 -10.85 -27.34
CA ASN A 135 -7.21 -11.10 -26.70
C ASN A 135 -7.29 -12.53 -26.11
N GLN A 136 -6.19 -13.27 -26.09
CA GLN A 136 -6.15 -14.64 -25.59
C GLN A 136 -5.96 -14.64 -24.08
N LYS A 137 -6.62 -15.59 -23.39
CA LYS A 137 -6.42 -15.83 -21.97
C LYS A 137 -4.92 -15.99 -21.67
N PRO A 138 -4.42 -15.48 -20.52
CA PRO A 138 -3.03 -15.62 -20.15
C PRO A 138 -2.58 -17.07 -20.33
N LEU A 139 -1.54 -17.27 -21.12
CA LEU A 139 -0.86 -18.55 -21.19
C LEU A 139 -0.06 -18.69 -19.89
N CYS A 140 -0.70 -19.29 -18.89
CA CYS A 140 -0.05 -19.61 -17.64
C CYS A 140 0.95 -20.73 -17.91
N THR A 141 2.22 -20.43 -17.63
CA THR A 141 3.27 -21.43 -17.65
C THR A 141 3.58 -21.77 -16.20
N MET A 142 3.64 -23.07 -15.91
CA MET A 142 4.15 -23.54 -14.63
C MET A 142 5.64 -23.28 -14.61
N LYS A 143 6.06 -22.23 -13.90
CA LYS A 143 7.47 -21.96 -13.65
C LYS A 143 7.83 -22.56 -12.30
N THR A 144 9.03 -23.12 -12.25
CA THR A 144 9.60 -23.66 -11.01
C THR A 144 10.69 -22.72 -10.56
N HIS A 145 10.65 -22.32 -9.30
CA HIS A 145 11.71 -21.55 -8.67
C HIS A 145 12.08 -22.15 -7.32
N GLU A 146 13.27 -21.80 -6.86
CA GLU A 146 13.74 -22.22 -5.54
C GLU A 146 13.43 -21.17 -4.48
N GLU A 147 12.89 -21.62 -3.36
CA GLU A 147 12.79 -20.84 -2.13
C GLU A 147 13.65 -21.48 -1.06
N GLN A 148 14.28 -20.65 -0.23
CA GLN A 148 15.13 -21.09 0.87
C GLN A 148 14.54 -20.61 2.19
N CYS A 149 14.57 -21.47 3.19
CA CYS A 149 14.13 -21.19 4.54
C CYS A 149 15.02 -21.95 5.53
N PHE A 150 15.04 -21.50 6.79
CA PHE A 150 15.77 -22.20 7.83
C PHE A 150 14.80 -22.92 8.75
N SER A 151 14.98 -24.23 8.87
CA SER A 151 14.23 -25.02 9.83
C SER A 151 15.14 -25.38 11.00
N SER A 152 14.66 -25.13 12.21
CA SER A 152 15.18 -25.76 13.40
C SER A 152 14.02 -26.44 14.16
N ARG A 153 14.33 -27.45 14.96
CA ARG A 153 13.35 -28.08 15.85
C ARG A 153 13.06 -27.17 17.04
N SER A 154 11.83 -26.63 17.15
CA SER A 154 11.30 -26.32 18.48
C SER A 154 11.22 -27.63 19.24
N LEU A 155 11.98 -27.75 20.32
CA LEU A 155 12.01 -28.98 21.10
C LEU A 155 10.79 -28.98 22.03
N PRO A 156 10.14 -30.13 22.25
CA PRO A 156 9.09 -30.24 23.26
C PRO A 156 9.61 -29.74 24.62
N ASP A 157 8.71 -29.21 25.46
CA ASP A 157 9.06 -28.80 26.83
C ASP A 157 9.83 -29.94 27.52
N GLN A 158 11.01 -29.61 28.06
CA GLN A 158 11.84 -30.55 28.78
C GLN A 158 11.83 -30.17 30.26
N THR A 159 11.86 -31.17 31.13
CA THR A 159 11.95 -30.96 32.57
C THR A 159 13.29 -31.44 33.11
N CYS A 160 13.75 -30.76 34.14
CA CYS A 160 14.91 -31.16 34.93
C CYS A 160 14.66 -30.83 36.40
N SER A 161 15.48 -31.40 37.27
CA SER A 161 15.35 -31.20 38.71
C SER A 161 16.60 -30.58 39.31
N GLN A 162 16.39 -29.83 40.38
CA GLN A 162 17.44 -29.40 41.27
C GLN A 162 17.11 -29.93 42.66
N ASN A 163 18.09 -30.52 43.33
CA ASN A 163 17.94 -31.09 44.66
C ASN A 163 18.84 -30.36 45.65
N LEU A 164 18.29 -29.88 46.75
CA LEU A 164 19.07 -29.23 47.80
C LEU A 164 19.85 -30.31 48.55
N LYS A 165 21.18 -30.25 48.47
CA LYS A 165 22.09 -31.09 49.24
C LYS A 165 22.62 -30.30 50.42
N VAL A 166 22.36 -30.82 51.61
CA VAL A 166 22.87 -30.27 52.86
C VAL A 166 23.79 -31.32 53.48
N LEU A 167 25.04 -30.95 53.69
CA LEU A 167 26.03 -31.79 54.35
C LEU A 167 26.13 -31.36 55.81
N VAL A 168 26.02 -32.35 56.70
CA VAL A 168 26.14 -32.17 58.14
C VAL A 168 27.46 -32.78 58.59
N ALA A 169 28.21 -32.04 59.39
CA ALA A 169 29.46 -32.50 59.97
C ALA A 169 29.40 -32.41 61.49
N SER A 170 30.31 -33.13 62.14
CA SER A 170 30.60 -32.99 63.56
C SER A 170 32.12 -32.92 63.75
N GLU A 171 32.54 -32.11 64.71
CA GLU A 171 33.94 -31.98 65.09
C GLU A 171 34.26 -33.01 66.18
N LYS A 172 35.32 -33.78 65.97
CA LYS A 172 35.86 -34.69 66.98
C LYS A 172 37.29 -34.29 67.33
N VAL A 173 37.53 -34.01 68.60
CA VAL A 173 38.85 -33.70 69.14
C VAL A 173 39.31 -34.88 69.98
N VAL A 174 40.45 -35.47 69.62
CA VAL A 174 41.16 -36.48 70.42
C VAL A 174 42.53 -35.93 70.75
N GLN A 175 42.75 -35.60 72.02
CA GLN A 175 43.97 -34.89 72.43
C GLN A 175 44.54 -35.51 73.70
N ARG A 176 45.85 -35.75 73.69
CA ARG A 176 46.60 -36.09 74.89
C ARG A 176 46.80 -34.82 75.72
N ALA A 177 46.40 -34.86 76.99
CA ALA A 177 46.48 -33.73 77.90
C ALA A 177 47.14 -34.15 79.21
N ASP A 178 48.44 -34.44 79.12
CA ASP A 178 49.26 -34.77 80.28
C ASP A 178 49.56 -33.49 81.06
N PHE A 179 49.42 -33.54 82.38
CA PHE A 179 49.69 -32.41 83.26
C PHE A 179 50.22 -32.85 84.62
N SER A 180 50.76 -31.90 85.37
CA SER A 180 51.17 -32.12 86.75
C SER A 180 50.73 -30.98 87.64
N PHE A 181 50.35 -31.32 88.87
CA PHE A 181 50.05 -30.34 89.91
C PHE A 181 50.71 -30.71 91.22
N TYR A 182 50.97 -29.70 92.04
CA TYR A 182 51.60 -29.86 93.35
C TYR A 182 50.55 -29.76 94.45
N VAL A 183 50.58 -30.72 95.37
CA VAL A 183 49.66 -30.75 96.51
C VAL A 183 50.37 -30.27 97.76
N ALA A 184 49.68 -29.46 98.56
CA ALA A 184 50.22 -28.88 99.79
C ALA A 184 50.60 -29.96 100.83
N LYS A 185 51.57 -29.62 101.68
CA LYS A 185 51.99 -30.46 102.81
C LYS A 185 50.78 -30.75 103.72
N LYS A 186 50.63 -32.02 104.11
CA LYS A 186 49.54 -32.57 104.94
C LYS A 186 48.12 -32.36 104.37
N TRP A 187 47.97 -31.95 103.12
CA TRP A 187 46.66 -31.71 102.52
C TRP A 187 46.01 -33.01 102.03
N THR A 188 44.70 -33.12 102.27
CA THR A 188 43.79 -34.15 101.76
C THR A 188 42.49 -33.48 101.37
N GLY A 189 41.80 -33.97 100.35
CA GLY A 189 40.57 -33.35 99.86
C GLY A 189 40.43 -33.42 98.35
N VAL A 190 39.62 -32.52 97.81
CA VAL A 190 39.24 -32.51 96.39
C VAL A 190 40.06 -31.49 95.59
N ILE A 191 40.72 -31.96 94.53
CA ILE A 191 41.39 -31.15 93.52
C ILE A 191 40.59 -31.25 92.24
N THR A 192 40.24 -30.11 91.65
CA THR A 192 39.52 -30.07 90.38
C THR A 192 40.39 -29.49 89.29
N VAL A 193 40.43 -30.15 88.15
CA VAL A 193 41.18 -29.76 86.96
C VAL A 193 40.18 -29.46 85.86
N ASN A 194 40.16 -28.23 85.36
CA ASN A 194 39.36 -27.86 84.22
C ASN A 194 40.18 -28.07 82.93
N LEU A 195 39.80 -29.06 82.13
CA LEU A 195 40.53 -29.43 80.91
C LEU A 195 40.29 -28.44 79.75
N VAL A 196 39.30 -27.55 79.85
CA VAL A 196 38.94 -26.56 78.82
C VAL A 196 39.60 -25.20 79.08
N THR A 197 39.71 -24.78 80.35
CA THR A 197 40.36 -23.53 80.75
C THR A 197 41.83 -23.72 81.16
N GLY A 198 42.20 -24.94 81.54
CA GLY A 198 43.51 -25.31 82.06
C GLY A 198 43.75 -24.98 83.52
N ALA A 199 42.74 -24.48 84.24
CA ALA A 199 42.82 -24.13 85.65
C ALA A 199 42.80 -25.38 86.55
N ILE A 200 43.59 -25.36 87.62
CA ILE A 200 43.61 -26.39 88.67
C ILE A 200 43.31 -25.71 90.01
N THR A 201 42.30 -26.18 90.72
CA THR A 201 41.89 -25.63 92.02
C THR A 201 42.46 -26.44 93.17
N ASN A 202 42.67 -25.80 94.33
CA ASN A 202 43.20 -26.42 95.56
C ASN A 202 44.59 -27.07 95.44
N ALA A 203 45.33 -26.76 94.37
CA ALA A 203 46.74 -27.10 94.21
C ALA A 203 47.64 -25.92 94.60
N VAL A 204 48.87 -26.21 95.02
CA VAL A 204 49.94 -25.21 95.27
C VAL A 204 50.39 -24.58 93.95
N GLY A 205 50.30 -25.33 92.85
CA GLY A 205 50.63 -24.87 91.52
C GLY A 205 50.45 -25.98 90.50
N GLY A 206 50.33 -25.59 89.23
CA GLY A 206 50.08 -26.49 88.11
C GLY A 206 49.00 -25.92 87.19
N SER A 207 49.05 -26.32 85.92
CA SER A 207 48.04 -26.00 84.92
C SER A 207 48.02 -27.12 83.88
N VAL A 208 46.94 -27.18 83.10
CA VAL A 208 46.91 -28.02 81.90
C VAL A 208 47.59 -27.26 80.75
N PRO A 209 48.73 -27.74 80.22
CA PRO A 209 49.50 -26.97 79.23
C PRO A 209 48.75 -26.73 77.91
N TYR A 210 47.91 -27.69 77.51
CA TYR A 210 47.12 -27.63 76.28
C TYR A 210 45.64 -27.85 76.59
N PRO A 211 44.90 -26.78 76.95
CA PRO A 211 43.47 -26.88 77.18
C PRO A 211 42.73 -27.31 75.91
N ILE A 212 41.67 -28.09 76.07
CA ILE A 212 40.83 -28.57 74.97
C ILE A 212 40.05 -27.39 74.38
N ARG A 213 40.13 -27.22 73.07
CA ARG A 213 39.40 -26.20 72.30
C ARG A 213 38.55 -26.88 71.24
N MET A 214 37.29 -26.47 71.15
CA MET A 214 36.36 -26.90 70.10
C MET A 214 35.89 -25.66 69.33
N LYS A 215 35.75 -25.79 68.02
CA LYS A 215 35.20 -24.73 67.15
C LYS A 215 33.68 -24.67 67.24
N HIS A 216 33.04 -25.80 67.51
CA HIS A 216 31.58 -25.93 67.60
C HIS A 216 31.13 -26.33 69.01
N PRO A 217 29.86 -26.06 69.39
CA PRO A 217 29.34 -26.40 70.72
C PRO A 217 29.55 -27.88 71.06
N CYS A 218 30.08 -28.14 72.26
CA CYS A 218 30.35 -29.49 72.76
C CYS A 218 29.04 -30.24 73.05
N ASP A 219 28.95 -31.49 72.58
CA ASP A 219 27.83 -32.42 72.82
C ASP A 219 28.22 -33.55 73.77
N GLY A 220 29.41 -34.13 73.58
CA GLY A 220 29.98 -35.15 74.45
C GLY A 220 31.46 -34.92 74.76
N MET A 221 31.87 -35.20 75.99
CA MET A 221 33.28 -35.19 76.40
C MET A 221 33.54 -36.36 77.35
N SER A 222 34.67 -37.02 77.17
CA SER A 222 35.12 -38.14 78.01
C SER A 222 36.64 -38.14 78.14
N VAL A 223 37.15 -38.85 79.14
CA VAL A 223 38.58 -38.97 79.38
C VAL A 223 38.99 -40.41 79.62
N THR A 224 40.12 -40.81 79.07
CA THR A 224 40.82 -42.05 79.41
C THR A 224 42.06 -41.70 80.19
N ILE A 225 42.14 -42.16 81.44
CA ILE A 225 43.28 -41.90 82.31
C ILE A 225 44.28 -43.04 82.13
N HIS A 226 45.48 -42.71 81.65
CA HIS A 226 46.54 -43.69 81.41
C HIS A 226 47.32 -43.99 82.67
N SER A 227 47.64 -42.95 83.46
CA SER A 227 48.31 -43.14 84.75
C SER A 227 48.15 -41.93 85.66
N ILE A 228 48.15 -42.19 86.97
CA ILE A 228 48.27 -41.18 88.01
C ILE A 228 49.47 -41.56 88.86
N ARG A 229 50.49 -40.71 88.88
CA ARG A 229 51.78 -40.99 89.51
C ARG A 229 52.16 -39.90 90.51
N ASN A 230 52.98 -40.26 91.48
CA ASN A 230 53.69 -39.36 92.38
C ASN A 230 55.17 -39.71 92.31
N ASN A 231 56.01 -38.77 91.88
CA ASN A 231 57.45 -38.99 91.70
C ASN A 231 57.77 -40.26 90.89
N GLY A 232 56.97 -40.54 89.86
CA GLY A 232 57.17 -41.69 88.96
C GLY A 232 56.54 -43.01 89.42
N ALA A 233 56.12 -43.14 90.68
CA ALA A 233 55.40 -44.32 91.19
C ALA A 233 53.87 -44.14 91.12
N ASN A 234 53.11 -45.23 90.98
CA ASN A 234 51.66 -45.18 90.93
C ASN A 234 51.05 -44.63 92.24
N ALA A 235 50.17 -43.64 92.12
CA ALA A 235 49.55 -42.97 93.25
C ALA A 235 48.12 -43.49 93.49
N TYR A 236 47.99 -44.74 93.95
CA TYR A 236 46.69 -45.40 94.19
C TYR A 236 45.78 -44.69 95.22
N TRP A 237 46.36 -43.79 96.03
CA TRP A 237 45.66 -42.95 97.00
C TRP A 237 45.03 -41.68 96.40
N VAL A 238 45.18 -41.48 95.09
CA VAL A 238 44.51 -40.44 94.31
C VAL A 238 43.38 -41.10 93.53
N GLN A 239 42.15 -40.80 93.92
CA GLN A 239 40.97 -41.38 93.29
C GLN A 239 40.34 -40.38 92.34
N VAL A 240 39.88 -40.85 91.18
CA VAL A 240 39.09 -40.04 90.25
C VAL A 240 37.64 -40.16 90.69
N ILE A 241 37.07 -39.06 91.16
CA ILE A 241 35.71 -39.03 91.73
C ILE A 241 34.72 -38.26 90.86
N GLY A 242 35.18 -37.63 89.78
CA GLY A 242 34.33 -36.99 88.78
C GLY A 242 35.03 -36.88 87.44
N THR A 243 34.32 -37.18 86.37
CA THR A 243 34.84 -37.16 85.00
C THR A 243 34.38 -35.92 84.24
N PRO A 244 35.18 -35.41 83.28
CA PRO A 244 34.82 -34.25 82.48
C PRO A 244 33.66 -34.56 81.54
N THR A 245 32.76 -33.60 81.39
CA THR A 245 31.64 -33.60 80.44
C THR A 245 31.49 -32.19 79.83
N CYS A 246 30.76 -32.06 78.72
CA CYS A 246 30.45 -30.73 78.18
C CYS A 246 29.61 -29.90 79.16
N ALA A 247 28.68 -30.54 79.90
CA ALA A 247 27.78 -29.87 80.85
C ALA A 247 28.53 -29.31 82.08
N ASN A 248 29.59 -29.99 82.54
CA ASN A 248 30.42 -29.51 83.65
C ASN A 248 31.63 -28.69 83.19
N ASN A 249 31.66 -28.24 81.93
CA ASN A 249 32.76 -27.47 81.35
C ASN A 249 34.14 -28.16 81.47
N GLY A 250 34.16 -29.49 81.28
CA GLY A 250 35.38 -30.30 81.25
C GLY A 250 36.09 -30.46 82.60
N LEU A 251 35.35 -30.44 83.72
CA LEU A 251 35.91 -30.62 85.06
C LEU A 251 36.22 -32.09 85.35
N LEU A 252 37.50 -32.37 85.62
CA LEU A 252 38.02 -33.65 86.11
C LEU A 252 38.37 -33.50 87.60
N THR A 253 37.85 -34.38 88.44
CA THR A 253 37.92 -34.24 89.89
C THR A 253 38.66 -35.39 90.54
N PHE A 254 39.65 -35.07 91.36
CA PHE A 254 40.46 -36.01 92.12
C PHE A 254 40.21 -35.88 93.61
N TYR A 255 40.15 -37.00 94.32
CA TYR A 255 40.17 -37.06 95.78
C TYR A 255 41.53 -37.58 96.27
N ILE A 256 42.19 -36.77 97.09
CA ILE A 256 43.47 -37.09 97.71
C ILE A 256 43.22 -37.64 99.11
N ASN A 257 43.41 -38.94 99.30
CA ASN A 257 43.13 -39.61 100.58
C ASN A 257 44.33 -39.67 101.54
N LYS A 258 45.53 -39.24 101.09
CA LYS A 258 46.77 -39.29 101.87
C LYS A 258 47.59 -38.01 101.74
N GLY A 259 47.83 -37.35 102.87
CA GLY A 259 48.72 -36.21 102.98
C GLY A 259 50.17 -36.61 103.31
N TRP A 260 51.14 -35.79 102.89
CA TRP A 260 52.57 -36.05 103.12
C TRP A 260 53.26 -34.87 103.82
N GLY A 261 54.40 -35.12 104.46
CA GLY A 261 55.17 -34.12 105.22
C GLY A 261 55.88 -33.04 104.39
N ARG A 262 55.70 -33.02 103.07
CA ARG A 262 56.26 -32.05 102.11
C ARG A 262 55.25 -31.80 100.99
N VAL A 263 55.45 -30.75 100.20
CA VAL A 263 54.75 -30.58 98.91
C VAL A 263 55.18 -31.72 97.98
N TYR A 264 54.24 -32.28 97.22
CA TYR A 264 54.53 -33.40 96.33
C TYR A 264 53.82 -33.22 94.97
N PRO A 265 54.45 -33.66 93.86
CA PRO A 265 53.83 -33.62 92.55
C PRO A 265 52.90 -34.82 92.36
N ILE A 266 51.79 -34.58 91.69
CA ILE A 266 50.99 -35.60 91.02
C ILE A 266 51.16 -35.39 89.52
N GLN A 267 51.58 -36.43 88.80
CA GLN A 267 51.64 -36.46 87.35
C GLN A 267 50.47 -37.28 86.82
N VAL A 268 49.65 -36.69 85.97
CA VAL A 268 48.52 -37.35 85.33
C VAL A 268 48.78 -37.43 83.83
N ALA A 269 48.70 -38.64 83.29
CA ALA A 269 48.71 -38.88 81.85
C ALA A 269 47.31 -39.30 81.41
N LEU A 270 46.75 -38.61 80.41
CA LEU A 270 45.39 -38.87 79.95
C LEU A 270 45.15 -38.46 78.49
N THR A 271 44.11 -39.04 77.90
CA THR A 271 43.58 -38.63 76.59
C THR A 271 42.13 -38.18 76.75
N VAL A 272 41.82 -36.99 76.26
CA VAL A 272 40.47 -36.44 76.21
C VAL A 272 39.90 -36.70 74.81
N THR A 273 38.65 -37.13 74.77
CA THR A 273 37.86 -37.23 73.54
C THR A 273 36.62 -36.37 73.69
N ALA A 274 36.43 -35.41 72.78
CA ALA A 274 35.28 -34.52 72.74
C ALA A 274 34.62 -34.48 71.36
N HIS A 275 33.30 -34.34 71.34
CA HIS A 275 32.44 -34.34 70.16
C HIS A 275 31.57 -33.10 70.16
N SER A 276 31.45 -32.42 69.02
CA SER A 276 30.53 -31.29 68.88
C SER A 276 29.12 -31.75 68.58
N LYS A 277 28.17 -30.82 68.76
CA LYS A 277 26.85 -30.93 68.15
C LYS A 277 27.00 -30.95 66.63
N PRO A 278 26.11 -31.66 65.91
CA PRO A 278 26.11 -31.63 64.45
C PRO A 278 25.80 -30.22 63.95
N TYR A 279 26.44 -29.82 62.85
CA TYR A 279 26.25 -28.51 62.22
C TYR A 279 26.28 -28.63 60.70
N ILE A 280 25.67 -27.66 60.01
CA ILE A 280 25.68 -27.60 58.55
C ILE A 280 27.08 -27.17 58.10
N SER A 281 27.79 -28.05 57.41
CA SER A 281 29.11 -27.73 56.87
C SER A 281 29.05 -27.15 55.46
N GLN A 282 28.07 -27.57 54.66
CA GLN A 282 27.89 -27.09 53.29
C GLN A 282 26.42 -27.23 52.86
N GLU A 283 25.97 -26.31 52.02
CA GLU A 283 24.64 -26.33 51.42
C GLU A 283 24.75 -25.86 49.96
N TYR A 284 24.24 -26.67 49.04
CA TYR A 284 24.24 -26.35 47.61
C TYR A 284 23.11 -27.07 46.88
N TRP A 285 22.70 -26.52 45.73
CA TRP A 285 21.79 -27.19 44.82
C TRP A 285 22.58 -28.12 43.90
N ASP A 286 22.31 -29.41 44.00
CA ASP A 286 22.72 -30.38 43.00
C ASP A 286 21.86 -30.15 41.75
N ASN A 287 22.50 -29.53 40.74
CA ASN A 287 21.83 -28.98 39.58
C ASN A 287 21.87 -29.97 38.41
N HIS A 288 20.76 -30.64 38.12
CA HIS A 288 20.62 -31.50 36.94
C HIS A 288 20.02 -30.76 35.73
N CYS A 289 20.00 -29.41 35.74
CA CYS A 289 19.52 -28.56 34.64
C CYS A 289 20.64 -27.92 33.80
N THR A 290 21.91 -28.21 34.12
CA THR A 290 23.09 -27.58 33.47
C THR A 290 23.11 -27.76 31.96
N SER A 291 22.60 -28.89 31.43
CA SER A 291 22.47 -29.14 30.00
C SER A 291 21.56 -28.15 29.27
N PHE A 292 20.63 -27.51 29.98
CA PHE A 292 19.74 -26.49 29.42
C PHE A 292 20.30 -25.08 29.66
N GLU A 293 20.91 -24.82 30.82
CA GLU A 293 21.56 -23.54 31.15
C GLU A 293 22.73 -23.24 30.20
N ASN A 294 23.54 -24.26 29.86
CA ASN A 294 24.67 -24.13 28.95
C ASN A 294 24.25 -23.75 27.51
N LYS A 295 22.97 -23.90 27.15
CA LYS A 295 22.43 -23.49 25.84
C LYS A 295 22.09 -21.99 25.76
N GLY A 296 22.28 -21.24 26.84
CA GLY A 296 22.15 -19.78 26.85
C GLY A 296 20.76 -19.29 26.41
N SER A 297 20.70 -18.32 25.50
CA SER A 297 19.44 -17.71 25.05
C SER A 297 18.50 -18.65 24.29
N LEU A 298 18.98 -19.83 23.90
CA LEU A 298 18.22 -20.86 23.17
C LEU A 298 17.24 -21.62 24.06
N CYS A 299 17.49 -21.68 25.37
CA CYS A 299 16.62 -22.34 26.34
C CYS A 299 16.21 -21.35 27.42
N ARG A 300 14.90 -21.25 27.69
CA ARG A 300 14.37 -20.36 28.74
C ARG A 300 13.50 -21.13 29.71
N ILE A 301 13.59 -20.77 30.99
CA ILE A 301 12.72 -21.33 32.02
C ILE A 301 11.30 -20.85 31.75
N LYS A 302 10.40 -21.79 31.51
CA LYS A 302 8.97 -21.57 31.30
C LYS A 302 8.21 -21.63 32.62
N LYS A 303 8.65 -22.51 33.53
CA LYS A 303 8.02 -22.74 34.84
C LYS A 303 9.04 -23.28 35.84
N GLU A 304 8.90 -22.85 37.09
CA GLU A 304 9.60 -23.43 38.24
C GLU A 304 8.56 -23.85 39.29
N LYS A 305 8.70 -25.06 39.82
CA LYS A 305 7.80 -25.59 40.85
C LYS A 305 8.59 -26.33 41.92
N CYS A 306 8.38 -25.96 43.18
CA CYS A 306 8.87 -26.77 44.28
C CYS A 306 8.10 -28.10 44.32
N THR A 307 8.81 -29.22 44.30
CA THR A 307 8.25 -30.57 44.34
C THR A 307 8.37 -31.20 45.72
N ASP A 308 9.23 -30.67 46.58
CA ASP A 308 9.43 -31.16 47.94
C ASP A 308 9.48 -30.00 48.95
N THR A 309 8.35 -29.79 49.63
CA THR A 309 8.15 -28.78 50.67
C THR A 309 8.23 -29.37 52.08
N GLN A 310 8.61 -30.64 52.23
CA GLN A 310 8.60 -31.30 53.53
C GLN A 310 9.69 -30.70 54.43
N SER A 311 9.29 -30.16 55.59
CA SER A 311 10.20 -29.48 56.50
C SER A 311 9.65 -29.56 57.94
N PRO A 312 10.49 -29.81 58.97
CA PRO A 312 11.94 -30.00 58.91
C PRO A 312 12.35 -31.40 58.42
N LYS A 313 13.54 -31.52 57.83
CA LYS A 313 14.21 -32.80 57.56
C LYS A 313 15.33 -33.03 58.56
N VAL A 314 15.46 -34.24 59.07
CA VAL A 314 16.55 -34.63 59.97
C VAL A 314 17.68 -35.23 59.14
N ILE A 315 18.84 -34.57 59.13
CA ILE A 315 20.05 -35.02 58.45
C ILE A 315 21.14 -35.16 59.51
N ASP A 316 21.69 -36.37 59.68
CA ASP A 316 22.68 -36.71 60.70
C ASP A 316 22.33 -36.19 62.10
N GLY A 317 21.06 -36.31 62.48
CA GLY A 317 20.53 -35.91 63.79
C GLY A 317 20.22 -34.41 63.95
N LEU A 318 20.49 -33.57 62.94
CA LEU A 318 20.17 -32.15 62.94
C LEU A 318 18.84 -31.89 62.20
N PRO A 319 17.78 -31.37 62.85
CA PRO A 319 16.56 -30.96 62.17
C PRO A 319 16.77 -29.64 61.43
N ILE A 320 16.57 -29.64 60.12
CA ILE A 320 16.83 -28.52 59.23
C ILE A 320 15.52 -28.13 58.54
N SER A 321 15.16 -26.85 58.61
CA SER A 321 13.97 -26.32 57.94
C SER A 321 14.34 -25.52 56.70
N ARG A 322 13.72 -25.86 55.56
CA ARG A 322 13.88 -25.14 54.28
C ARG A 322 12.55 -25.07 53.56
N ALA A 323 12.33 -23.99 52.81
CA ALA A 323 11.09 -23.78 52.07
C ALA A 323 10.92 -24.80 50.92
N CYS A 324 12.02 -25.28 50.35
CA CYS A 324 12.03 -26.25 49.26
C CYS A 324 13.30 -27.11 49.29
N TRP A 325 13.14 -28.42 49.12
CA TRP A 325 14.23 -29.41 49.09
C TRP A 325 14.50 -29.99 47.71
N ALA A 326 13.50 -29.95 46.83
CA ALA A 326 13.61 -30.36 45.45
C ALA A 326 12.67 -29.49 44.63
N LYS A 327 13.14 -29.05 43.46
CA LYS A 327 12.33 -28.31 42.51
C LYS A 327 12.49 -28.89 41.12
N GLU A 328 11.40 -28.81 40.38
CA GLU A 328 11.32 -29.14 38.97
C GLU A 328 11.25 -27.84 38.16
N LEU A 329 12.11 -27.74 37.15
CA LEU A 329 12.12 -26.64 36.20
C LEU A 329 11.69 -27.17 34.84
N THR A 330 10.80 -26.45 34.17
CA THR A 330 10.39 -26.71 32.80
C THR A 330 11.08 -25.70 31.89
N TYR A 331 11.87 -26.18 30.93
CA TYR A 331 12.53 -25.37 29.92
C TYR A 331 11.77 -25.46 28.59
N SER A 332 11.57 -24.30 27.97
CA SER A 332 11.22 -24.20 26.55
C SER A 332 12.50 -23.90 25.79
N CYS A 333 12.89 -24.82 24.90
CA CYS A 333 14.13 -24.75 24.13
C CYS A 333 13.84 -24.64 22.66
N SER A 334 14.49 -23.68 22.02
CA SER A 334 14.57 -23.58 20.56
C SER A 334 15.92 -24.18 20.15
N SER A 335 16.01 -25.04 19.14
CA SER A 335 17.19 -24.91 18.28
C SER A 335 17.10 -23.56 17.56
N ALA A 336 18.19 -23.01 17.03
CA ALA A 336 18.31 -21.57 16.80
C ALA A 336 17.34 -20.89 15.80
N ALA A 337 16.30 -21.55 15.24
CA ALA A 337 15.25 -20.93 14.42
C ALA A 337 13.94 -21.76 14.43
N ALA A 338 12.89 -21.37 15.15
CA ALA A 338 11.59 -22.02 15.00
C ALA A 338 11.23 -22.13 13.50
N ASP A 339 10.88 -23.34 13.03
CA ASP A 339 10.72 -23.72 11.62
C ASP A 339 10.15 -22.61 10.69
N GLU A 340 11.03 -21.87 10.01
CA GLU A 340 10.65 -20.80 9.07
C GLU A 340 10.05 -21.36 7.78
N CYS A 341 10.13 -22.68 7.57
CA CYS A 341 9.70 -23.34 6.34
C CYS A 341 8.19 -23.63 6.27
N LEU A 342 7.42 -23.21 7.26
CA LEU A 342 5.96 -23.42 7.27
C LEU A 342 5.29 -22.75 6.05
N ALA A 343 5.79 -21.59 5.62
CA ALA A 343 5.26 -20.89 4.45
C ALA A 343 5.41 -21.73 3.15
N GLN A 344 6.59 -22.32 2.92
CA GLN A 344 6.86 -23.17 1.74
C GLN A 344 6.03 -24.45 1.77
N LYS A 345 5.88 -25.07 2.95
CA LYS A 345 5.00 -26.25 3.13
C LYS A 345 3.54 -25.93 2.80
N ASN A 346 3.04 -24.80 3.29
CA ASN A 346 1.66 -24.36 3.03
C ASN A 346 1.43 -23.99 1.55
N LYS A 347 2.46 -23.53 0.83
CA LYS A 347 2.44 -23.33 -0.62
C LYS A 347 2.46 -24.64 -1.43
N GLY A 348 2.63 -25.80 -0.78
CA GLY A 348 2.74 -27.09 -1.45
C GLY A 348 4.07 -27.31 -2.18
N CYS A 349 5.11 -26.52 -1.87
CA CYS A 349 6.42 -26.67 -2.48
C CYS A 349 7.09 -27.99 -2.09
N PHE A 350 7.85 -28.58 -3.01
CA PHE A 350 8.56 -29.83 -2.78
C PHE A 350 9.97 -29.55 -2.24
N GLN A 351 10.34 -30.15 -1.10
CA GLN A 351 11.68 -29.99 -0.54
C GLN A 351 12.71 -30.75 -1.38
N THR A 352 13.69 -30.03 -1.94
CA THR A 352 14.73 -30.58 -2.84
C THR A 352 16.06 -30.79 -2.16
N ALA A 353 16.40 -30.00 -1.13
CA ALA A 353 17.63 -30.16 -0.39
C ALA A 353 17.46 -29.79 1.10
N SER A 354 18.32 -30.38 1.93
CA SER A 354 18.46 -30.10 3.35
C SER A 354 19.94 -30.10 3.69
N GLU A 355 20.51 -28.92 3.87
CA GLU A 355 21.94 -28.73 4.14
C GLU A 355 22.15 -28.23 5.56
N CYS A 356 23.23 -28.66 6.20
CA CYS A 356 23.55 -28.15 7.51
C CYS A 356 24.12 -26.73 7.40
N ALA A 357 23.37 -25.74 7.89
CA ALA A 357 23.83 -24.35 7.94
C ALA A 357 24.71 -24.09 9.16
N ARG A 358 24.52 -24.85 10.25
CA ARG A 358 25.32 -24.71 11.49
C ARG A 358 25.42 -26.03 12.25
N PHE A 359 26.65 -26.40 12.61
CA PHE A 359 26.95 -27.53 13.48
C PHE A 359 27.08 -27.12 14.96
N ASP A 360 26.72 -28.03 15.86
CA ASP A 360 26.93 -28.02 17.30
C ASP A 360 27.38 -29.41 17.75
N GLU A 361 28.59 -29.54 18.29
CA GLU A 361 29.22 -30.82 18.69
C GLU A 361 29.02 -31.96 17.66
N GLN A 362 29.32 -31.69 16.38
CA GLN A 362 29.16 -32.60 15.23
C GLN A 362 27.70 -32.95 14.84
N THR A 363 26.71 -32.43 15.55
CA THR A 363 25.30 -32.52 15.17
C THR A 363 24.82 -31.24 14.50
N CYS A 364 23.91 -31.33 13.54
CA CYS A 364 23.42 -30.13 12.86
C CYS A 364 22.34 -29.41 13.69
N ALA A 365 22.63 -28.17 14.10
CA ALA A 365 21.76 -27.34 14.93
C ALA A 365 20.80 -26.44 14.12
N LEU A 366 21.09 -26.21 12.84
CA LEU A 366 20.26 -25.42 11.93
C LEU A 366 20.35 -25.97 10.51
N TYR A 367 19.21 -26.22 9.89
CA TYR A 367 19.15 -26.73 8.52
C TYR A 367 18.68 -25.63 7.58
N LYS A 368 19.46 -25.39 6.53
CA LYS A 368 19.01 -24.65 5.36
C LYS A 368 18.19 -25.63 4.51
N GLN A 369 16.91 -25.33 4.33
CA GLN A 369 16.03 -26.10 3.47
C GLN A 369 15.87 -25.37 2.14
N THR A 370 15.95 -26.12 1.06
CA THR A 370 15.65 -25.65 -0.29
C THR A 370 14.36 -26.31 -0.74
N TYR A 371 13.41 -25.50 -1.17
CA TYR A 371 12.12 -25.94 -1.70
C TYR A 371 12.02 -25.54 -3.17
N SER A 372 11.61 -26.48 -4.01
CA SER A 372 11.15 -26.24 -5.37
C SER A 372 9.67 -25.90 -5.33
N CYS A 373 9.37 -24.62 -5.49
CA CYS A 373 8.01 -24.11 -5.58
C CYS A 373 7.58 -24.08 -7.04
N GLN A 374 6.38 -24.60 -7.30
CA GLN A 374 5.75 -24.43 -8.60
C GLN A 374 4.74 -23.31 -8.50
N GLU A 375 4.90 -22.30 -9.34
CA GLU A 375 3.98 -21.18 -9.43
C GLU A 375 3.39 -21.12 -10.83
N ASN A 376 2.07 -20.94 -10.89
CA ASN A 376 1.39 -20.62 -12.13
C ASN A 376 1.72 -19.18 -12.49
N VAL A 377 2.82 -19.00 -13.22
CA VAL A 377 3.19 -17.70 -13.76
C VAL A 377 2.39 -17.50 -15.03
N CYS A 378 1.25 -16.86 -14.85
CA CYS A 378 0.51 -16.25 -15.93
C CYS A 378 1.26 -14.98 -16.30
N GLU A 379 2.02 -15.02 -17.39
CA GLU A 379 2.42 -13.77 -18.03
C GLU A 379 1.11 -13.08 -18.40
N ALA A 380 0.78 -12.02 -17.65
CA ALA A 380 -0.41 -11.25 -17.91
C ALA A 380 -0.27 -10.74 -19.35
N PRO A 381 -1.11 -11.20 -20.30
CA PRO A 381 -1.15 -10.55 -21.59
C PRO A 381 -1.45 -9.09 -21.26
N ILE A 382 -0.68 -8.19 -21.86
CA ILE A 382 -1.01 -6.78 -21.76
C ILE A 382 -2.33 -6.67 -22.52
N GLU A 383 -3.42 -6.64 -21.75
CA GLU A 383 -4.77 -6.57 -22.27
C GLU A 383 -4.92 -5.16 -22.84
N CYS A 384 -4.61 -5.06 -24.12
CA CYS A 384 -4.71 -3.80 -24.81
C CYS A 384 -6.19 -3.48 -24.98
N ILE A 385 -6.60 -2.38 -24.38
CA ILE A 385 -7.98 -1.93 -24.46
C ILE A 385 -8.14 -1.29 -25.85
N LYS A 386 -9.20 -1.69 -26.56
CA LYS A 386 -9.56 -1.07 -27.83
C LYS A 386 -10.61 -0.01 -27.55
N ASP A 387 -10.41 1.16 -28.14
CA ASP A 387 -11.36 2.27 -28.10
C ASP A 387 -11.65 2.84 -26.70
N LEU A 388 -10.63 2.93 -25.84
CA LEU A 388 -10.76 3.59 -24.53
C LEU A 388 -10.58 5.11 -24.69
N PHE A 389 -11.62 5.89 -24.40
CA PHE A 389 -11.53 7.34 -24.31
C PHE A 389 -11.50 7.76 -22.84
N CYS A 390 -10.44 8.46 -22.44
CA CYS A 390 -10.29 8.99 -21.09
C CYS A 390 -10.39 10.52 -21.10
N ALA A 391 -11.32 11.08 -20.35
CA ALA A 391 -11.40 12.51 -20.04
C ALA A 391 -11.27 12.69 -18.53
N ASP A 392 -10.35 13.54 -18.08
CA ASP A 392 -10.15 13.90 -16.67
C ASP A 392 -10.03 12.70 -15.69
N GLY A 393 -9.40 11.62 -16.14
CA GLY A 393 -9.16 10.42 -15.33
C GLY A 393 -10.32 9.43 -15.28
N GLU A 394 -11.46 9.75 -15.90
CA GLU A 394 -12.55 8.80 -16.15
C GLU A 394 -12.46 8.24 -17.57
N CYS A 395 -12.33 6.92 -17.66
CA CYS A 395 -12.17 6.22 -18.92
C CYS A 395 -13.43 5.43 -19.26
N THR A 396 -13.87 5.52 -20.52
CA THR A 396 -15.04 4.79 -21.03
C THR A 396 -14.68 4.03 -22.31
N GLU A 397 -15.13 2.78 -22.41
CA GLU A 397 -15.03 2.00 -23.64
C GLU A 397 -16.02 2.57 -24.66
N HIS A 398 -15.53 3.00 -25.81
CA HIS A 398 -16.32 3.70 -26.81
C HIS A 398 -16.21 3.01 -28.16
N SER A 399 -17.16 2.16 -28.53
CA SER A 399 -17.24 1.72 -29.93
C SER A 399 -17.40 2.96 -30.82
N GLN A 400 -16.45 3.23 -31.73
CA GLN A 400 -16.59 4.32 -32.69
C GLN A 400 -17.84 4.10 -33.53
N THR A 401 -18.95 4.69 -33.11
CA THR A 401 -20.10 4.88 -33.98
C THR A 401 -19.83 6.21 -34.68
N GLN A 402 -19.38 6.15 -35.93
CA GLN A 402 -19.52 7.29 -36.80
C GLN A 402 -21.02 7.55 -36.94
N ASN A 403 -21.52 8.48 -36.14
CA ASN A 403 -22.86 8.99 -36.32
C ASN A 403 -22.82 9.87 -37.58
N SER A 404 -23.25 9.31 -38.72
CA SER A 404 -23.42 10.04 -39.99
C SER A 404 -24.31 11.27 -39.82
N ASP A 405 -25.14 11.26 -38.78
CA ASP A 405 -26.13 12.28 -38.49
C ASP A 405 -25.61 13.28 -37.44
N PHE A 406 -24.36 13.17 -36.96
CA PHE A 406 -23.77 14.19 -36.08
C PHE A 406 -23.76 15.54 -36.77
N GLY A 407 -23.29 15.58 -38.02
CA GLY A 407 -23.36 16.77 -38.87
C GLY A 407 -24.79 17.30 -38.99
N GLN A 408 -25.77 16.42 -39.23
CA GLN A 408 -27.18 16.80 -39.29
C GLN A 408 -27.72 17.33 -37.94
N SER A 409 -27.28 16.75 -36.83
CA SER A 409 -27.77 17.04 -35.47
C SER A 409 -27.19 18.33 -34.89
N VAL A 410 -25.95 18.69 -35.25
CA VAL A 410 -25.33 19.95 -34.81
C VAL A 410 -25.61 21.11 -35.78
N SER A 411 -26.05 20.82 -37.01
CA SER A 411 -26.32 21.84 -38.03
C SER A 411 -27.37 22.84 -37.59
N SER A 412 -28.44 22.41 -36.91
CA SER A 412 -29.46 23.36 -36.40
C SER A 412 -28.90 24.31 -35.35
N LEU A 413 -27.96 23.85 -34.50
CA LEU A 413 -27.30 24.70 -33.52
C LEU A 413 -26.34 25.69 -34.21
N ALA A 414 -25.63 25.25 -35.26
CA ALA A 414 -24.79 26.12 -36.07
C ALA A 414 -25.61 27.21 -36.80
N VAL A 415 -26.79 26.87 -37.32
CA VAL A 415 -27.74 27.84 -37.92
C VAL A 415 -28.16 28.88 -36.89
N VAL A 416 -28.50 28.46 -35.67
CA VAL A 416 -28.89 29.37 -34.60
C VAL A 416 -27.71 30.25 -34.15
N GLY A 417 -26.50 29.68 -34.07
CA GLY A 417 -25.28 30.41 -33.75
C GLY A 417 -24.96 31.49 -34.79
N GLU A 418 -25.04 31.15 -36.08
CA GLU A 418 -24.80 32.11 -37.18
C GLU A 418 -25.89 33.19 -37.22
N ALA A 419 -27.16 32.83 -37.05
CA ALA A 419 -28.25 33.78 -36.95
C ALA A 419 -28.07 34.74 -35.75
N GLY A 420 -27.60 34.22 -34.60
CA GLY A 420 -27.26 35.02 -33.42
C GLY A 420 -26.10 35.99 -33.69
N HIS A 421 -25.08 35.53 -34.43
CA HIS A 421 -23.97 36.37 -34.85
C HIS A 421 -24.42 37.49 -35.79
N GLU A 422 -25.22 37.22 -36.83
CA GLU A 422 -25.74 38.25 -37.75
C GLU A 422 -26.67 39.27 -37.03
N LEU A 423 -27.49 38.82 -36.08
CA LEU A 423 -28.34 39.71 -35.27
C LEU A 423 -27.54 40.58 -34.30
N SER A 424 -26.42 40.09 -33.77
CA SER A 424 -25.57 40.86 -32.86
C SER A 424 -24.96 42.11 -33.54
N GLN A 425 -24.85 42.09 -34.86
CA GLN A 425 -24.25 43.16 -35.63
C GLN A 425 -25.27 44.25 -36.05
N GLN A 426 -26.57 43.92 -36.21
CA GLN A 426 -27.60 44.91 -36.57
C GLN A 426 -29.00 44.56 -36.00
N PRO A 427 -29.72 45.50 -35.35
CA PRO A 427 -30.96 45.23 -34.63
C PRO A 427 -32.21 44.96 -35.48
N ASN A 428 -32.10 44.85 -36.80
CA ASN A 428 -33.18 44.42 -37.72
C ASN A 428 -32.60 43.68 -38.94
N ALA A 429 -31.51 42.94 -38.74
CA ALA A 429 -30.79 42.26 -39.81
C ALA A 429 -31.69 41.24 -40.54
N SER A 430 -31.65 41.27 -41.87
CA SER A 430 -32.15 40.17 -42.71
C SER A 430 -31.11 39.04 -42.69
N LEU A 431 -31.51 37.86 -42.27
CA LEU A 431 -30.60 36.74 -42.04
C LEU A 431 -30.28 35.98 -43.33
N PHE A 432 -29.04 35.53 -43.47
CA PHE A 432 -28.60 34.68 -44.58
C PHE A 432 -28.83 35.32 -45.97
N GLY A 433 -28.69 36.64 -46.09
CA GLY A 433 -28.87 37.37 -47.35
C GLY A 433 -27.78 37.04 -48.38
N GLY A 434 -28.10 37.20 -49.67
CA GLY A 434 -27.17 37.01 -50.77
C GLY A 434 -27.14 38.20 -51.73
N GLN A 435 -26.22 38.17 -52.68
CA GLN A 435 -26.09 39.17 -53.73
C GLN A 435 -26.64 38.65 -55.06
N ALA A 436 -27.47 39.44 -55.73
CA ALA A 436 -27.94 39.14 -57.08
C ALA A 436 -26.81 39.34 -58.11
N VAL A 437 -26.59 38.34 -58.95
CA VAL A 437 -25.58 38.35 -60.03
C VAL A 437 -26.24 37.91 -61.32
N GLN A 438 -26.03 38.66 -62.41
CA GLN A 438 -26.60 38.37 -63.72
C GLN A 438 -25.48 38.12 -64.73
N CYS A 439 -25.55 37.00 -65.44
CA CYS A 439 -24.55 36.54 -66.40
C CYS A 439 -25.14 36.55 -67.81
N LYS A 440 -24.48 37.22 -68.76
CA LYS A 440 -24.94 37.34 -70.15
C LYS A 440 -24.56 36.09 -70.97
N ILE A 441 -25.52 35.52 -71.69
CA ILE A 441 -25.31 34.38 -72.58
C ILE A 441 -24.96 34.89 -73.98
N TRP A 442 -23.83 34.45 -74.52
CA TRP A 442 -23.39 34.81 -75.88
C TRP A 442 -23.75 33.69 -76.87
N PRO A 443 -24.46 33.97 -77.98
CA PRO A 443 -24.95 32.95 -78.91
C PRO A 443 -23.90 32.40 -79.90
N LEU A 444 -22.60 32.62 -79.69
CA LEU A 444 -21.53 32.09 -80.54
C LEU A 444 -20.63 31.11 -79.75
N ASP A 445 -20.57 29.90 -80.27
CA ASP A 445 -20.29 28.59 -79.65
C ASP A 445 -18.83 28.32 -79.21
N LEU A 446 -18.13 29.28 -78.59
CA LEU A 446 -16.74 29.04 -78.16
C LEU A 446 -16.41 29.37 -76.69
N ILE A 447 -17.17 30.19 -75.94
CA ILE A 447 -16.95 30.41 -74.50
C ILE A 447 -18.27 30.74 -73.76
N ASP A 448 -18.97 29.72 -73.22
CA ASP A 448 -20.12 29.92 -72.32
C ASP A 448 -19.64 30.07 -70.86
N CYS A 449 -19.30 31.30 -70.46
CA CYS A 449 -18.91 31.64 -69.08
C CYS A 449 -20.05 31.46 -68.06
N CYS A 450 -21.29 31.22 -68.51
CA CYS A 450 -22.49 31.12 -67.69
C CYS A 450 -23.06 29.69 -67.61
N HIS A 451 -22.35 28.67 -68.14
CA HIS A 451 -22.89 27.31 -68.24
C HIS A 451 -23.16 26.66 -66.87
N ASP A 452 -24.19 25.81 -66.81
CA ASP A 452 -24.65 25.14 -65.57
C ASP A 452 -24.25 23.65 -65.48
N LYS A 453 -23.76 23.04 -66.57
CA LYS A 453 -23.33 21.62 -66.60
C LYS A 453 -21.80 21.50 -66.55
N GLY A 454 -21.27 20.71 -65.61
CA GLY A 454 -19.88 20.22 -65.70
C GLY A 454 -18.77 21.14 -65.19
N TRP A 455 -19.05 22.06 -64.28
CA TRP A 455 -18.09 23.02 -63.69
C TRP A 455 -16.98 22.37 -62.81
N GLY A 456 -16.95 21.04 -62.68
CA GLY A 456 -15.93 20.27 -61.93
C GLY A 456 -14.72 19.81 -62.75
N LYS A 457 -14.53 20.33 -63.97
CA LYS A 457 -13.33 20.13 -64.78
C LYS A 457 -12.80 21.50 -65.20
N ASP A 458 -11.49 21.70 -65.01
CA ASP A 458 -10.73 22.92 -65.25
C ASP A 458 -11.26 23.76 -66.44
N ILE A 459 -12.12 24.74 -66.13
CA ILE A 459 -12.55 25.74 -67.09
C ILE A 459 -11.46 26.78 -67.15
N ASP A 460 -10.93 27.03 -68.34
CA ASP A 460 -10.03 28.13 -68.62
C ASP A 460 -10.78 29.47 -68.55
N LEU A 461 -11.10 29.89 -67.31
CA LEU A 461 -11.78 31.13 -66.95
C LEU A 461 -10.99 32.39 -67.40
N LEU A 462 -9.81 32.24 -68.01
CA LEU A 462 -8.92 33.34 -68.43
C LEU A 462 -9.63 34.36 -69.33
N HIS A 463 -10.62 33.95 -70.12
CA HIS A 463 -11.29 34.78 -71.11
C HIS A 463 -12.67 35.31 -70.69
N CYS A 464 -13.11 35.04 -69.45
CA CYS A 464 -14.37 35.58 -68.90
C CYS A 464 -14.15 36.96 -68.25
N ARG A 465 -15.21 37.79 -68.15
CA ARG A 465 -15.14 39.04 -67.37
C ARG A 465 -14.96 38.72 -65.88
N GLU A 466 -14.37 39.62 -65.13
CA GLU A 466 -14.07 39.37 -63.69
C GLU A 466 -15.33 39.05 -62.86
N GLU A 467 -16.47 39.65 -63.20
CA GLU A 467 -17.77 39.32 -62.59
C GLU A 467 -18.23 37.89 -62.91
N ASP A 468 -18.02 37.44 -64.14
CA ASP A 468 -18.36 36.08 -64.59
C ASP A 468 -17.40 35.05 -63.95
N LYS A 469 -16.11 35.40 -63.78
CA LYS A 469 -15.15 34.59 -63.01
C LYS A 469 -15.54 34.48 -61.53
N ALA A 470 -16.04 35.57 -60.93
CA ALA A 470 -16.50 35.56 -59.55
C ALA A 470 -17.72 34.65 -59.37
N LEU A 471 -18.66 34.67 -60.32
CA LEU A 471 -19.77 33.72 -60.35
C LEU A 471 -19.28 32.27 -60.53
N GLY A 472 -18.30 32.03 -61.41
CA GLY A 472 -17.66 30.71 -61.57
C GLY A 472 -17.03 30.20 -60.28
N ARG A 473 -16.31 31.05 -59.54
CA ARG A 473 -15.76 30.73 -58.21
C ARG A 473 -16.86 30.47 -57.18
N ALA A 474 -17.94 31.23 -57.20
CA ALA A 474 -19.09 31.02 -56.32
C ALA A 474 -19.79 29.68 -56.57
N LYS A 475 -19.91 29.26 -57.84
CA LYS A 475 -20.40 27.92 -58.21
C LYS A 475 -19.43 26.83 -57.74
N LEU A 476 -18.12 27.02 -57.94
CA LEU A 476 -17.06 26.10 -57.46
C LEU A 476 -17.08 25.92 -55.94
N ASN A 477 -17.41 26.98 -55.20
CA ASN A 477 -17.53 26.98 -53.75
C ASN A 477 -18.92 26.56 -53.25
N TYR A 478 -19.84 26.19 -54.14
CA TYR A 478 -21.22 25.77 -53.82
C TYR A 478 -22.03 26.82 -53.04
N VAL A 479 -21.84 28.11 -53.34
CA VAL A 479 -22.57 29.21 -52.68
C VAL A 479 -23.51 29.97 -53.63
N ALA A 480 -23.58 29.58 -54.90
CA ALA A 480 -24.47 30.19 -55.90
C ALA A 480 -25.76 29.38 -56.10
N HIS A 481 -26.92 30.06 -56.16
CA HIS A 481 -28.23 29.51 -56.48
C HIS A 481 -28.76 30.09 -57.80
N TYR A 482 -29.30 29.26 -58.69
CA TYR A 482 -29.79 29.70 -60.01
C TYR A 482 -31.27 30.07 -59.96
N LEU A 483 -31.62 31.26 -60.47
CA LEU A 483 -33.00 31.77 -60.49
C LEU A 483 -33.72 31.54 -61.82
N GLY A 484 -32.97 31.35 -62.91
CA GLY A 484 -33.52 31.16 -64.24
C GLY A 484 -32.88 32.05 -65.30
N GLU A 485 -33.38 31.89 -66.53
CA GLU A 485 -32.95 32.62 -67.71
C GLU A 485 -34.08 33.53 -68.18
N TYR A 486 -33.76 34.76 -68.57
CA TYR A 486 -34.71 35.74 -69.08
C TYR A 486 -34.15 36.49 -70.29
N CYS A 487 -35.05 37.08 -71.08
CA CYS A 487 -34.68 37.89 -72.22
C CYS A 487 -34.44 39.34 -71.76
N SER A 488 -33.19 39.80 -71.76
CA SER A 488 -32.87 41.16 -71.34
C SER A 488 -33.04 42.19 -72.44
N GLU A 489 -33.02 41.77 -73.70
CA GLU A 489 -33.23 42.65 -74.85
C GLU A 489 -34.07 41.96 -75.93
N LYS A 490 -35.22 42.56 -76.27
CA LYS A 490 -36.19 42.03 -77.22
C LYS A 490 -36.46 43.03 -78.34
N VAL A 491 -36.27 42.61 -79.59
CA VAL A 491 -36.53 43.43 -80.78
C VAL A 491 -37.46 42.68 -81.72
N ALA A 492 -38.55 43.32 -82.14
CA ALA A 492 -39.56 42.75 -83.05
C ALA A 492 -40.08 41.36 -82.62
N GLY A 493 -40.18 41.10 -81.32
CA GLY A 493 -40.70 39.82 -80.80
C GLY A 493 -39.64 38.73 -80.59
N VAL A 494 -38.43 38.89 -81.13
CA VAL A 494 -37.30 37.95 -81.01
C VAL A 494 -36.37 38.40 -79.89
N CYS A 495 -35.91 37.46 -79.07
CA CYS A 495 -34.93 37.75 -78.03
C CYS A 495 -33.53 37.84 -78.63
N LEU A 496 -32.88 38.99 -78.47
CA LEU A 496 -31.51 39.21 -78.95
C LEU A 496 -30.47 38.90 -77.87
N GLU A 497 -30.83 39.08 -76.60
CA GLU A 497 -29.92 38.86 -75.48
C GLU A 497 -30.62 38.09 -74.36
N HIS A 498 -30.06 36.93 -74.02
CA HIS A 498 -30.47 36.13 -72.87
C HIS A 498 -29.51 36.37 -71.71
N LYS A 499 -30.05 36.53 -70.51
CA LYS A 499 -29.30 36.61 -69.25
C LYS A 499 -29.77 35.55 -68.28
N ARG A 500 -28.83 35.01 -67.51
CA ARG A 500 -29.07 34.09 -66.39
C ARG A 500 -28.86 34.82 -65.07
N SER A 501 -29.80 34.68 -64.16
CA SER A 501 -29.71 35.29 -62.84
C SER A 501 -29.40 34.27 -61.76
N TYR A 502 -28.57 34.68 -60.80
CA TYR A 502 -28.12 33.87 -59.67
C TYR A 502 -28.15 34.68 -58.38
N CYS A 503 -28.37 34.00 -57.25
CA CYS A 503 -28.07 34.53 -55.92
C CYS A 503 -26.77 33.92 -55.42
N VAL A 504 -25.80 34.75 -55.08
CA VAL A 504 -24.51 34.34 -54.48
C VAL A 504 -24.55 34.63 -52.99
N PHE A 505 -24.43 33.59 -52.17
CA PHE A 505 -24.50 33.68 -50.72
C PHE A 505 -23.09 33.71 -50.09
N PRO A 506 -22.95 34.27 -48.88
CA PRO A 506 -21.65 34.32 -48.19
C PRO A 506 -21.13 32.95 -47.74
N SER A 507 -22.01 31.95 -47.61
CA SER A 507 -21.65 30.59 -47.18
C SER A 507 -22.59 29.53 -47.74
N LYS A 508 -22.15 28.25 -47.71
CA LYS A 508 -23.01 27.11 -48.05
C LYS A 508 -24.21 27.01 -47.10
N MET A 509 -24.01 27.35 -45.83
CA MET A 509 -25.08 27.43 -44.82
C MET A 509 -26.18 28.40 -45.25
N ALA A 510 -25.81 29.63 -45.60
CA ALA A 510 -26.75 30.65 -46.03
C ALA A 510 -27.53 30.21 -47.28
N ARG A 511 -26.85 29.62 -48.27
CA ARG A 511 -27.49 29.06 -49.46
C ARG A 511 -28.52 27.98 -49.12
N ILE A 512 -28.13 26.97 -48.35
CA ILE A 512 -28.99 25.82 -47.99
C ILE A 512 -30.24 26.29 -47.22
N ILE A 513 -30.06 27.24 -46.29
CA ILE A 513 -31.16 27.81 -45.51
C ILE A 513 -32.11 28.63 -46.39
N GLN A 514 -31.59 29.41 -47.34
CA GLN A 514 -32.42 30.15 -48.29
C GLN A 514 -33.16 29.24 -49.27
N GLU A 515 -32.55 28.14 -49.71
CA GLU A 515 -33.21 27.11 -50.51
C GLU A 515 -34.33 26.40 -49.73
N ALA A 516 -34.11 26.11 -48.44
CA ALA A 516 -35.14 25.58 -47.56
C ALA A 516 -36.30 26.57 -47.39
N ARG A 517 -36.02 27.87 -47.26
CA ARG A 517 -37.05 28.93 -47.23
C ARG A 517 -37.94 28.90 -48.46
N LEU A 518 -37.40 28.69 -49.65
CA LEU A 518 -38.19 28.63 -50.89
C LEU A 518 -39.21 27.50 -50.90
N THR A 519 -38.93 26.38 -50.23
CA THR A 519 -39.85 25.23 -50.19
C THR A 519 -40.80 25.25 -48.99
N GLN A 520 -40.37 25.80 -47.84
CA GLN A 520 -41.10 25.67 -46.58
C GLN A 520 -41.86 26.94 -46.17
N VAL A 521 -41.39 28.12 -46.58
CA VAL A 521 -41.87 29.39 -46.00
C VAL A 521 -42.31 30.38 -47.07
N ASN A 522 -41.46 30.68 -48.05
CA ASN A 522 -41.72 31.69 -49.07
C ASN A 522 -41.06 31.35 -50.41
N ALA A 523 -41.84 30.80 -51.34
CA ALA A 523 -41.39 30.37 -52.67
C ALA A 523 -40.87 31.48 -53.59
N ARG A 524 -41.11 32.76 -53.25
CA ARG A 524 -40.58 33.91 -53.99
C ARG A 524 -39.52 34.67 -53.20
N GLY A 525 -38.96 34.07 -52.16
CA GLY A 525 -38.05 34.72 -51.22
C GLY A 525 -36.79 35.32 -51.83
N LEU A 526 -36.36 34.85 -53.00
CA LEU A 526 -35.18 35.33 -53.73
C LEU A 526 -35.50 36.17 -54.99
N GLY A 527 -36.77 36.39 -55.30
CA GLY A 527 -37.21 36.99 -56.57
C GLY A 527 -37.28 35.97 -57.72
N ASP A 528 -37.32 36.46 -58.96
CA ASP A 528 -37.30 35.64 -60.17
C ASP A 528 -36.10 35.99 -61.06
N ALA A 529 -36.00 35.35 -62.23
CA ALA A 529 -34.88 35.55 -63.14
C ALA A 529 -34.74 37.00 -63.62
N GLU A 530 -35.85 37.72 -63.85
CA GLU A 530 -35.83 39.09 -64.36
C GLU A 530 -35.64 40.11 -63.23
N HIS A 531 -36.20 39.83 -62.05
CA HIS A 531 -36.14 40.69 -60.86
C HIS A 531 -35.57 39.94 -59.63
N PRO A 532 -34.26 39.63 -59.61
CA PRO A 532 -33.63 38.94 -58.49
C PRO A 532 -33.50 39.87 -57.27
N THR A 533 -33.97 39.44 -56.11
CA THR A 533 -33.84 40.22 -54.86
C THR A 533 -32.77 39.66 -53.93
N CYS A 534 -32.58 38.34 -53.92
CA CYS A 534 -31.64 37.61 -53.05
C CYS A 534 -31.68 38.02 -51.56
N ALA A 535 -32.82 38.55 -51.11
CA ALA A 535 -32.95 39.16 -49.80
C ALA A 535 -32.80 38.13 -48.67
N GLY A 536 -32.20 38.58 -47.56
CA GLY A 536 -32.19 37.83 -46.32
C GLY A 536 -33.60 37.57 -45.80
N MET A 537 -33.76 36.54 -44.97
CA MET A 537 -35.03 36.22 -44.35
C MET A 537 -35.19 36.91 -42.99
N SER A 538 -36.43 37.16 -42.59
CA SER A 538 -36.74 37.67 -41.26
C SER A 538 -36.61 36.58 -40.18
N VAL A 539 -36.41 37.00 -38.92
CA VAL A 539 -36.45 36.08 -37.76
C VAL A 539 -37.76 35.29 -37.70
N ALA A 540 -38.88 35.93 -38.06
CA ALA A 540 -40.19 35.28 -38.10
C ALA A 540 -40.31 34.22 -39.21
N GLU A 541 -39.64 34.41 -40.35
CA GLU A 541 -39.53 33.39 -41.40
C GLU A 541 -38.65 32.21 -40.94
N LEU A 542 -37.52 32.49 -40.27
CA LEU A 542 -36.64 31.45 -39.73
C LEU A 542 -37.34 30.61 -38.65
N GLN A 543 -38.12 31.22 -37.76
CA GLN A 543 -38.91 30.53 -36.73
C GLN A 543 -39.98 29.58 -37.29
N LYS A 544 -40.48 29.84 -38.50
CA LYS A 544 -41.47 28.99 -39.18
C LYS A 544 -40.83 27.82 -39.92
N MET A 545 -39.51 27.81 -40.07
CA MET A 545 -38.79 26.79 -40.81
C MET A 545 -38.55 25.54 -39.96
N ASP A 546 -38.77 24.36 -40.53
CA ASP A 546 -38.42 23.08 -39.90
C ASP A 546 -36.99 22.71 -40.31
N LEU A 547 -36.00 23.14 -39.51
CA LEU A 547 -34.59 22.82 -39.72
C LEU A 547 -34.30 21.31 -39.72
N GLY A 548 -35.19 20.49 -39.13
CA GLY A 548 -35.08 19.03 -39.17
C GLY A 548 -35.36 18.41 -40.54
N ARG A 549 -35.99 19.16 -41.45
CA ARG A 549 -36.25 18.75 -42.84
C ARG A 549 -35.20 19.28 -43.83
N VAL A 550 -34.22 20.03 -43.35
CA VAL A 550 -33.15 20.60 -44.17
C VAL A 550 -31.97 19.62 -44.21
N ASP A 551 -31.53 19.25 -45.42
CA ASP A 551 -30.34 18.42 -45.59
C ASP A 551 -29.09 19.31 -45.70
N PHE A 552 -28.34 19.40 -44.60
CA PHE A 552 -27.07 20.13 -44.52
C PHE A 552 -25.85 19.30 -44.95
N VAL A 553 -26.02 18.00 -45.19
CA VAL A 553 -24.93 17.05 -45.44
C VAL A 553 -24.78 16.78 -46.93
N THR A 554 -25.90 16.52 -47.63
CA THR A 554 -25.89 16.11 -49.04
C THR A 554 -26.96 16.84 -49.87
N PRO A 555 -27.07 18.18 -49.78
CA PRO A 555 -28.13 18.93 -50.44
C PRO A 555 -28.12 18.74 -51.96
N ILE A 556 -29.29 18.88 -52.57
CA ILE A 556 -29.44 18.86 -54.03
C ILE A 556 -28.81 20.13 -54.61
N TYR A 557 -27.82 19.97 -55.49
CA TYR A 557 -27.13 21.11 -56.12
C TYR A 557 -26.92 20.90 -57.63
N PRO A 558 -27.29 21.87 -58.49
CA PRO A 558 -28.06 23.08 -58.17
C PRO A 558 -29.49 22.74 -57.69
N PHE A 559 -30.08 23.57 -56.84
CA PHE A 559 -31.41 23.33 -56.28
C PHE A 559 -32.49 23.13 -57.38
N GLY A 560 -33.46 22.23 -57.15
CA GLY A 560 -34.53 21.90 -58.09
C GLY A 560 -34.16 20.79 -59.09
N HIS A 561 -33.27 21.08 -60.04
CA HIS A 561 -32.91 20.14 -61.13
C HIS A 561 -31.54 19.45 -60.98
N GLY A 562 -30.82 19.70 -59.87
CA GLY A 562 -29.53 19.09 -59.58
C GLY A 562 -29.61 17.70 -58.95
N ILE A 563 -28.45 17.20 -58.52
CA ILE A 563 -28.31 15.90 -57.84
C ILE A 563 -27.78 16.10 -56.42
N PRO A 564 -28.03 15.17 -55.49
CA PRO A 564 -27.43 15.20 -54.15
C PRO A 564 -25.90 15.32 -54.24
N ASN A 565 -25.34 16.33 -53.59
CA ASN A 565 -23.91 16.62 -53.66
C ASN A 565 -23.32 16.92 -52.27
N LYS A 566 -22.46 16.02 -51.78
CA LYS A 566 -21.83 16.14 -50.46
C LYS A 566 -20.90 17.35 -50.34
N ALA A 567 -20.24 17.75 -51.43
CA ALA A 567 -19.37 18.93 -51.45
C ALA A 567 -20.17 20.24 -51.38
N ALA A 568 -21.44 20.21 -51.77
CA ALA A 568 -22.39 21.31 -51.60
C ALA A 568 -22.94 21.45 -50.18
N GLY A 569 -22.79 20.41 -49.35
CA GLY A 569 -23.14 20.41 -47.94
C GLY A 569 -22.05 21.00 -47.06
N ILE A 570 -22.40 21.23 -45.79
CA ILE A 570 -21.54 21.85 -44.77
C ILE A 570 -20.66 20.79 -44.10
N ALA A 571 -21.09 19.52 -44.12
CA ALA A 571 -20.35 18.39 -43.57
C ALA A 571 -18.99 18.14 -44.27
N GLY A 572 -18.84 18.53 -45.53
CA GLY A 572 -17.55 18.46 -46.24
C GLY A 572 -16.49 19.44 -45.71
N ASP A 573 -16.93 20.53 -45.08
CA ASP A 573 -16.06 21.57 -44.52
C ASP A 573 -15.78 21.36 -43.02
N LEU A 574 -16.60 20.55 -42.34
CA LEU A 574 -16.35 19.99 -41.00
C LEU A 574 -15.25 18.92 -41.05
N LYS A 575 -14.03 19.32 -41.41
CA LYS A 575 -12.84 18.52 -41.12
C LYS A 575 -12.51 18.72 -39.65
N ILE A 576 -13.11 17.89 -38.78
CA ILE A 576 -12.54 17.64 -37.46
C ILE A 576 -11.22 16.89 -37.73
N LYS A 577 -10.15 17.64 -38.01
CA LYS A 577 -8.80 17.10 -37.93
C LYS A 577 -8.62 16.78 -36.46
N SER A 578 -8.78 15.52 -36.05
CA SER A 578 -8.08 15.08 -34.84
C SER A 578 -6.62 15.36 -35.15
N GLN A 579 -6.02 16.33 -34.46
CA GLN A 579 -4.62 16.64 -34.66
C GLN A 579 -3.82 15.35 -34.46
N ASP A 580 -2.82 15.13 -35.30
CA ASP A 580 -1.86 14.04 -35.16
C ASP A 580 -1.30 14.06 -33.73
N PRO A 581 -1.67 13.08 -32.87
CA PRO A 581 -1.37 13.13 -31.44
C PRO A 581 0.13 13.18 -31.18
N LYS A 582 0.95 12.60 -32.07
CA LYS A 582 2.42 12.70 -31.99
C LYS A 582 2.87 14.14 -32.07
N LYS A 583 2.32 14.93 -33.00
CA LYS A 583 2.69 16.36 -33.13
C LYS A 583 2.24 17.19 -31.94
N SER A 584 1.11 16.86 -31.33
CA SER A 584 0.63 17.56 -30.14
C SER A 584 1.48 17.23 -28.91
N ILE A 585 1.87 15.97 -28.72
CA ILE A 585 2.78 15.53 -27.64
C ILE A 585 4.19 16.09 -27.86
N ASP A 586 4.70 16.07 -29.09
CA ASP A 586 6.01 16.64 -29.44
C ASP A 586 6.04 18.14 -29.16
N GLU A 587 4.98 18.88 -29.50
CA GLU A 587 4.89 20.32 -29.23
C GLU A 587 4.73 20.63 -27.72
N VAL A 588 4.01 19.80 -26.96
CA VAL A 588 3.93 19.92 -25.50
C VAL A 588 5.29 19.65 -24.85
N THR A 589 5.98 18.59 -25.28
CA THR A 589 7.32 18.23 -24.80
C THR A 589 8.33 19.34 -25.12
N ARG A 590 8.28 19.89 -26.34
CA ARG A 590 9.10 21.04 -26.77
C ARG A 590 8.86 22.27 -25.89
N ARG A 591 7.60 22.55 -25.54
CA ARG A 591 7.23 23.68 -24.67
C ARG A 591 7.70 23.47 -23.22
N MET A 592 7.62 22.24 -22.70
CA MET A 592 8.12 21.91 -21.37
C MET A 592 9.64 22.01 -21.29
N GLN A 593 10.37 21.49 -22.28
CA GLN A 593 11.83 21.60 -22.35
C GLN A 593 12.29 23.06 -22.48
N LYS A 594 11.57 23.88 -23.26
CA LYS A 594 11.85 25.31 -23.36
C LYS A 594 11.70 26.03 -22.03
N LYS A 595 10.62 25.76 -21.27
CA LYS A 595 10.41 26.33 -19.93
C LYS A 595 11.43 25.82 -18.90
N ALA A 596 11.87 24.57 -19.01
CA ALA A 596 12.88 23.99 -18.12
C ALA A 596 14.29 24.55 -18.35
N GLY A 597 14.57 25.12 -19.54
CA GLY A 597 15.82 25.84 -19.81
C GLY A 597 15.79 27.34 -19.49
N GLU A 598 14.60 27.87 -19.15
CA GLU A 598 14.39 29.28 -18.73
C GLU A 598 14.35 29.42 -17.19
N LEU A 599 14.40 28.29 -16.46
CA LEU A 599 14.60 28.17 -15.01
C LEU A 599 16.07 27.79 -14.73
#